data_AF-A0AA46X5Y0-F1
#
_entry.id   AF-A0AA46X5Y0-F1
#
_cell.length_a   1.000
_cell.length_b   1.000
_cell.length_c   1.000
_cell.angle_alpha   90.00
_cell.angle_beta   90.00
_cell.angle_gamma   90.00
#
_symmetry.space_group_name_H-M   'P 1'
#
loop_
_entity.id
_entity.type
_entity.pdbx_description
1 polymer ?
#
loop_
_entity_poly.entity_id
_entity_poly.type
_entity_poly.pdbx_seq_one_letter_code
_entity_poly.pdbx_strand_id
1 'polypeptide(L)'
;MEPTGEELTKRIRARTLPEAVVTIATRGGESVHPALEYRAGSVWSPSWAVIERSARTDLVPLWACGTTTVYSTGDGTFLEWDAEEDHPWTTFVDFPAAVRSLLTDLYEDEVDDDDLRAVAALLLPAHQVQDALRPEDR
;
A
#
# COMPACT_ATOMS: atom_id res chain seq x y z
N MET A 1 15.76 -10.92 6.71
CA MET A 1 15.00 -12.14 7.03
C MET A 1 13.53 -11.77 6.93
N GLU A 2 12.79 -12.43 6.05
CA GLU A 2 11.34 -12.26 5.92
C GLU A 2 10.64 -12.71 7.22
N PRO A 3 9.71 -11.92 7.77
CA PRO A 3 9.02 -12.27 9.00
C PRO A 3 7.86 -13.24 8.73
N THR A 4 7.35 -13.84 9.80
CA THR A 4 6.08 -14.55 9.76
C THR A 4 4.91 -13.59 9.49
N GLY A 5 3.79 -14.12 8.98
CA GLY A 5 2.58 -13.31 8.78
C GLY A 5 2.02 -12.69 10.07
N GLU A 6 2.21 -13.35 11.23
CA GLU A 6 1.82 -12.79 12.53
C GLU A 6 2.68 -11.59 12.92
N GLU A 7 3.99 -11.64 12.67
CA GLU A 7 4.90 -10.53 12.92
C GLU A 7 4.60 -9.34 12.00
N LEU A 8 4.35 -9.60 10.71
CA LEU A 8 3.91 -8.57 9.77
C LEU A 8 2.61 -7.91 10.24
N THR A 9 1.62 -8.71 10.64
CA THR A 9 0.35 -8.21 11.19
C THR A 9 0.57 -7.28 12.38
N LYS A 10 1.43 -7.67 13.33
CA LYS A 10 1.76 -6.84 14.49
C LYS A 10 2.42 -5.52 14.09
N ARG A 11 3.34 -5.55 13.12
CA ARG A 11 4.02 -4.35 12.61
C ARG A 11 3.05 -3.37 11.94
N ILE A 12 2.15 -3.86 11.09
CA ILE A 12 1.14 -3.00 10.41
C ILE A 12 0.16 -2.40 11.43
N ARG A 13 -0.33 -3.18 12.39
CA ARG A 13 -1.21 -2.67 13.45
C ARG A 13 -0.54 -1.61 14.32
N ALA A 14 0.76 -1.74 14.57
CA ALA A 14 1.53 -0.71 15.28
C ALA A 14 1.62 0.63 14.52
N ARG A 15 1.33 0.63 13.20
CA ARG A 15 1.18 1.85 12.38
C ARG A 15 -0.20 2.46 12.44
N THR A 16 -1.14 1.88 13.20
CA THR A 16 -2.53 2.34 13.31
C THR A 16 -3.27 2.40 11.96
N LEU A 17 -2.85 1.55 11.01
CA LEU A 17 -3.47 1.44 9.69
C LEU A 17 -4.73 0.55 9.73
N PRO A 18 -5.66 0.70 8.78
CA PRO A 18 -6.87 -0.11 8.70
C PRO A 18 -6.57 -1.62 8.63
N GLU A 19 -7.48 -2.45 9.16
CA GLU A 19 -7.38 -3.91 9.07
C GLU A 19 -7.41 -4.43 7.62
N ALA A 20 -7.98 -3.66 6.68
CA ALA A 20 -7.88 -3.94 5.26
C ALA A 20 -6.41 -4.02 4.80
N VAL A 21 -5.53 -3.13 5.29
CA VAL A 21 -4.11 -3.13 4.95
C VAL A 21 -3.40 -4.40 5.46
N VAL A 22 -3.75 -4.87 6.66
CA VAL A 22 -3.25 -6.16 7.17
C VAL A 22 -3.64 -7.30 6.24
N THR A 23 -4.89 -7.32 5.81
CA THR A 23 -5.41 -8.35 4.91
C THR A 23 -4.70 -8.31 3.55
N ILE A 24 -4.55 -7.13 2.96
CA ILE A 24 -3.83 -6.93 1.69
C ILE A 24 -2.39 -7.43 1.83
N ALA A 25 -1.65 -6.95 2.83
CA ALA A 25 -0.25 -7.28 3.03
C ALA A 25 -0.01 -8.79 3.17
N THR A 26 -0.93 -9.50 3.83
CA THR A 26 -0.77 -10.93 4.15
C THR A 26 -1.43 -11.88 3.15
N ARG A 27 -2.45 -11.44 2.40
CA ARG A 27 -3.27 -12.31 1.54
C ARG A 27 -3.55 -11.76 0.16
N GLY A 28 -3.12 -10.53 -0.13
CA GLY A 28 -3.39 -9.85 -1.39
C GLY A 28 -4.72 -9.09 -1.40
N GLY A 29 -4.81 -8.14 -2.31
CA GLY A 29 -5.89 -7.17 -2.42
C GLY A 29 -7.21 -7.76 -2.84
N GLU A 30 -7.19 -8.81 -3.67
CA GLU A 30 -8.38 -9.58 -4.05
C GLU A 30 -9.13 -10.16 -2.84
N SER A 31 -8.44 -10.41 -1.72
CA SER A 31 -9.07 -10.86 -0.47
C SER A 31 -9.89 -9.77 0.23
N VAL A 32 -9.72 -8.51 -0.18
CA VAL A 32 -10.43 -7.33 0.33
C VAL A 32 -11.41 -6.80 -0.70
N HIS A 33 -11.00 -6.66 -1.97
CA HIS A 33 -11.83 -6.19 -3.07
C HIS A 33 -11.30 -6.69 -4.43
N PRO A 34 -12.14 -7.18 -5.37
CA PRO A 34 -11.68 -7.69 -6.66
C PRO A 34 -10.84 -6.70 -7.49
N ALA A 35 -11.23 -5.42 -7.52
CA ALA A 35 -10.47 -4.38 -8.22
C ALA A 35 -9.00 -4.24 -7.76
N LEU A 36 -8.63 -4.75 -6.58
CA LEU A 36 -7.27 -4.70 -6.05
C LEU A 36 -6.38 -5.87 -6.48
N GLU A 37 -6.91 -6.88 -7.20
CA GLU A 37 -6.19 -8.12 -7.56
C GLU A 37 -4.80 -7.84 -8.15
N TYR A 38 -4.72 -6.90 -9.10
CA TYR A 38 -3.46 -6.57 -9.79
C TYR A 38 -2.63 -5.49 -9.09
N ARG A 39 -3.30 -4.51 -8.47
CA ARG A 39 -2.65 -3.28 -7.96
C ARG A 39 -2.18 -3.35 -6.51
N ALA A 40 -2.64 -4.32 -5.73
CA ALA A 40 -2.28 -4.42 -4.32
C ALA A 40 -2.11 -5.88 -3.88
N GLY A 41 -1.02 -6.51 -4.27
CA GLY A 41 -0.62 -7.85 -3.84
C GLY A 41 -0.04 -7.92 -2.43
N SER A 42 0.06 -9.14 -1.90
CA SER A 42 0.73 -9.43 -0.64
C SER A 42 2.23 -9.14 -0.69
N VAL A 43 2.83 -8.81 0.44
CA VAL A 43 4.16 -8.20 0.52
C VAL A 43 5.28 -9.15 0.93
N TRP A 44 5.29 -10.33 0.32
CA TRP A 44 6.41 -11.26 0.44
C TRP A 44 7.56 -10.80 -0.46
N SER A 45 8.42 -11.70 -0.91
CA SER A 45 9.41 -11.36 -1.95
C SER A 45 8.76 -10.67 -3.17
N PRO A 46 9.31 -9.56 -3.70
CA PRO A 46 10.62 -8.97 -3.37
C PRO A 46 10.60 -7.86 -2.30
N SER A 47 9.47 -7.57 -1.67
CA SER A 47 9.28 -6.46 -0.71
C SER A 47 10.35 -6.41 0.39
N TRP A 48 10.73 -7.58 0.92
CA TRP A 48 11.71 -7.69 2.00
C TRP A 48 13.16 -7.54 1.53
N ALA A 49 13.45 -7.78 0.25
CA ALA A 49 14.78 -7.56 -0.31
C ALA A 49 15.15 -6.07 -0.32
N VAL A 50 14.17 -5.18 -0.57
CA VAL A 50 14.35 -3.72 -0.45
C VAL A 50 14.74 -3.32 0.96
N ILE A 51 14.07 -3.88 1.97
CA ILE A 51 14.35 -3.57 3.39
C ILE A 51 15.75 -4.03 3.77
N GLU A 52 16.16 -5.22 3.32
CA GLU A 52 17.50 -5.75 3.55
C GLU A 52 18.58 -4.88 2.88
N ARG A 53 18.39 -4.51 1.61
CA ARG A 53 19.36 -3.72 0.84
C ARG A 53 19.48 -2.28 1.33
N SER A 54 18.35 -1.63 1.62
CA SER A 54 18.30 -0.22 2.03
C SER A 54 18.83 0.03 3.45
N ALA A 55 19.00 -1.03 4.26
CA ALA A 55 19.28 -0.96 5.69
C ALA A 55 18.26 -0.14 6.52
N ARG A 56 17.08 0.16 5.95
CA ARG A 56 15.98 0.87 6.61
C ARG A 56 15.10 -0.12 7.38
N THR A 57 15.49 -0.40 8.63
CA THR A 57 14.77 -1.36 9.50
C THR A 57 13.42 -0.84 10.00
N ASP A 58 13.10 0.43 9.77
CA ASP A 58 11.83 1.06 10.10
C ASP A 58 10.74 0.82 9.05
N LEU A 59 11.07 0.28 7.87
CA LEU A 59 10.09 0.03 6.83
C LEU A 59 9.15 -1.13 7.18
N VAL A 60 7.86 -0.92 6.91
CA VAL A 60 6.82 -1.93 6.98
C VAL A 60 6.11 -1.97 5.63
N PRO A 61 6.25 -3.04 4.83
CA PRO A 61 5.58 -3.11 3.54
C PRO A 61 4.07 -3.32 3.72
N LEU A 62 3.28 -2.71 2.84
CA LEU A 62 1.81 -2.65 2.95
C LEU A 62 1.10 -3.37 1.81
N TRP A 63 1.49 -3.09 0.57
CA TRP A 63 1.04 -3.80 -0.64
C TRP A 63 2.08 -3.68 -1.75
N ALA A 64 2.07 -4.65 -2.66
CA ALA A 64 2.99 -4.73 -3.78
C ALA A 64 2.25 -4.71 -5.13
N CYS A 65 2.84 -4.11 -6.15
CA CYS A 65 2.39 -4.18 -7.53
C CYS A 65 3.61 -4.56 -8.39
N GLY A 66 3.71 -5.85 -8.75
CA GLY A 66 4.91 -6.39 -9.40
C GLY A 66 6.14 -6.30 -8.48
N THR A 67 7.18 -5.60 -8.93
CA THR A 67 8.43 -5.35 -8.19
C THR A 67 8.36 -4.12 -7.28
N THR A 68 7.34 -3.28 -7.45
CA THR A 68 7.13 -2.07 -6.67
C THR A 68 6.34 -2.37 -5.40
N THR A 69 6.72 -1.78 -4.28
CA THR A 69 6.02 -1.95 -2.99
C THR A 69 5.82 -0.61 -2.30
N VAL A 70 4.64 -0.43 -1.69
CA VAL A 70 4.37 0.69 -0.79
C VAL A 70 4.75 0.30 0.64
N TYR A 71 5.54 1.15 1.29
CA TYR A 71 6.04 0.99 2.65
C TYR A 71 5.56 2.11 3.56
N SER A 72 5.22 1.78 4.80
CA SER A 72 5.13 2.75 5.90
C SER A 72 6.48 2.87 6.60
N THR A 73 6.88 4.10 6.93
CA THR A 73 8.15 4.39 7.62
C THR A 73 7.97 4.60 9.12
N GLY A 74 9.09 4.71 9.84
CA GLY A 74 9.13 5.08 11.26
C GLY A 74 8.61 6.48 11.58
N ASP A 75 8.76 7.44 10.65
CA ASP A 75 8.45 8.86 10.82
C ASP A 75 7.04 9.25 10.37
N GLY A 76 6.23 8.28 9.91
CA GLY A 76 4.84 8.48 9.51
C GLY A 76 4.65 8.81 8.03
N THR A 77 5.73 8.90 7.25
CA THR A 77 5.67 8.97 5.78
C THR A 77 5.46 7.59 5.15
N PHE A 78 5.20 7.60 3.84
CA PHE A 78 5.06 6.38 3.05
C PHE A 78 5.93 6.47 1.81
N LEU A 79 6.50 5.34 1.40
CA LEU A 79 7.41 5.26 0.27
C LEU A 79 6.87 4.26 -0.75
N GLU A 80 6.96 4.61 -2.02
CA GLU A 80 6.85 3.65 -3.11
C GLU A 80 8.25 3.33 -3.60
N TRP A 81 8.62 2.05 -3.59
CA TRP A 81 9.97 1.63 -3.90
C TRP A 81 9.97 0.35 -4.71
N ASP A 82 10.60 0.41 -5.88
CA ASP A 82 10.88 -0.75 -6.70
C ASP A 82 12.07 -1.57 -6.20
N ALA A 83 11.90 -2.89 -6.17
CA ALA A 83 12.94 -3.83 -5.78
C ALA A 83 14.21 -3.76 -6.64
N GLU A 84 14.14 -3.24 -7.86
CA GLU A 84 15.26 -3.08 -8.78
C GLU A 84 16.03 -1.78 -8.58
N GLU A 85 15.52 -0.86 -7.75
CA GLU A 85 16.02 0.51 -7.64
C GLU A 85 16.70 0.82 -6.31
N ASP A 86 17.70 1.70 -6.33
CA ASP A 86 18.48 2.06 -5.13
C ASP A 86 17.81 3.13 -4.25
N HIS A 87 16.73 3.76 -4.72
CA HIS A 87 15.99 4.80 -4.01
C HIS A 87 14.49 4.71 -4.30
N PRO A 88 13.63 5.19 -3.39
CA PRO A 88 12.19 5.22 -3.63
C PRO A 88 11.85 6.17 -4.79
N TRP A 89 10.84 5.80 -5.58
CA TRP A 89 10.30 6.63 -6.65
C TRP A 89 9.49 7.79 -6.10
N THR A 90 8.66 7.47 -5.11
CA THR A 90 7.67 8.41 -4.57
C THR A 90 7.74 8.41 -3.06
N THR A 91 7.58 9.59 -2.46
CA THR A 91 7.38 9.76 -1.02
C THR A 91 6.03 10.45 -0.80
N PHE A 92 5.14 9.78 -0.09
CA PHE A 92 3.85 10.32 0.31
C PHE A 92 3.93 10.89 1.73
N VAL A 93 3.34 12.06 1.92
CA VAL A 93 3.32 12.77 3.19
C VAL A 93 2.52 12.06 4.27
N ASP A 94 1.53 11.26 3.88
CA ASP A 94 0.65 10.51 4.77
C ASP A 94 -0.02 9.32 4.05
N PHE A 95 -0.78 8.53 4.82
CA PHE A 95 -1.47 7.35 4.31
C PHE A 95 -2.57 7.69 3.28
N PRO A 96 -3.43 8.72 3.49
CA PRO A 96 -4.38 9.16 2.47
C PRO A 96 -3.74 9.49 1.12
N ALA A 97 -2.56 10.11 1.09
CA ALA A 97 -1.84 10.36 -0.16
C ALA A 97 -1.41 9.05 -0.86
N ALA A 98 -0.91 8.06 -0.12
CA ALA A 98 -0.59 6.74 -0.69
C ALA A 98 -1.85 6.01 -1.21
N VAL A 99 -2.99 6.14 -0.52
CA VAL A 99 -4.27 5.58 -1.01
C VAL A 99 -4.77 6.33 -2.24
N ARG A 100 -4.62 7.65 -2.31
CA ARG A 100 -4.98 8.43 -3.51
C ARG A 100 -4.17 8.00 -4.74
N SER A 101 -2.87 7.73 -4.56
CA SER A 101 -2.02 7.13 -5.60
C SER A 101 -2.64 5.83 -6.12
N LEU A 102 -2.94 4.89 -5.22
CA LEU A 102 -3.57 3.61 -5.58
C LEU A 102 -4.92 3.80 -6.30
N LEU A 103 -5.77 4.72 -5.82
CA LEU A 103 -7.06 5.02 -6.47
C LEU A 103 -6.88 5.67 -7.84
N THR A 104 -5.81 6.44 -8.05
CA THR A 104 -5.46 7.00 -9.37
C THR A 104 -5.07 5.89 -10.33
N ASP A 105 -4.23 4.94 -9.90
CA ASP A 105 -3.85 3.79 -10.74
C ASP A 105 -5.06 2.92 -11.11
N LEU A 106 -5.99 2.70 -10.16
CA LEU A 106 -7.23 1.98 -10.43
C LEU A 106 -8.16 2.74 -11.40
N TYR A 107 -8.22 4.07 -11.27
CA TYR A 107 -8.97 4.91 -12.20
C TYR A 107 -8.39 4.85 -13.61
N GLU A 108 -7.06 4.85 -13.76
CA GLU A 108 -6.36 4.69 -15.03
C GLU A 108 -6.57 3.30 -15.65
N ASP A 109 -6.77 2.28 -14.83
CA ASP A 109 -7.17 0.92 -15.25
C ASP A 109 -8.66 0.82 -15.64
N GLU A 110 -9.38 1.94 -15.71
CA GLU A 110 -10.82 2.01 -16.03
C GLU A 110 -11.72 1.25 -15.03
N VAL A 111 -11.29 1.11 -13.77
CA VAL A 111 -12.14 0.59 -12.70
C VAL A 111 -13.32 1.55 -12.48
N ASP A 112 -14.51 0.99 -12.28
CA ASP A 112 -15.71 1.81 -12.13
C ASP A 112 -15.72 2.64 -10.84
N ASP A 113 -16.43 3.76 -10.91
CA ASP A 113 -16.59 4.71 -9.82
C ASP A 113 -17.11 4.10 -8.51
N ASP A 114 -17.97 3.08 -8.58
CA ASP A 114 -18.56 2.47 -7.38
C ASP A 114 -17.55 1.54 -6.69
N ASP A 115 -16.77 0.79 -7.47
CA ASP A 115 -15.64 -0.01 -6.99
C ASP A 115 -14.53 0.90 -6.42
N LEU A 116 -14.21 2.02 -7.05
CA LEU A 116 -13.27 3.02 -6.51
C LEU A 116 -13.75 3.55 -5.15
N ARG A 117 -15.04 3.87 -5.02
CA ARG A 117 -15.64 4.30 -3.74
C ARG A 117 -15.59 3.20 -2.69
N ALA A 118 -15.85 1.96 -3.07
CA ALA A 118 -15.80 0.80 -2.17
C ALA A 118 -14.39 0.58 -1.64
N VAL A 119 -13.37 0.59 -2.51
CA VAL A 119 -11.96 0.51 -2.13
C VAL A 119 -11.55 1.66 -1.22
N ALA A 120 -11.92 2.89 -1.57
CA ALA A 120 -11.61 4.07 -0.75
C ALA A 120 -12.21 3.96 0.67
N ALA A 121 -13.46 3.48 0.79
CA ALA A 121 -14.13 3.31 2.07
C ALA A 121 -13.54 2.17 2.94
N LEU A 122 -12.88 1.19 2.33
CA LEU A 122 -12.17 0.12 3.05
C LEU A 122 -10.84 0.61 3.65
N LEU A 123 -10.22 1.60 3.01
CA LEU A 123 -8.90 2.09 3.38
C LEU A 123 -8.94 3.41 4.16
N LEU A 124 -9.96 4.25 3.96
CA LEU A 124 -9.99 5.59 4.53
C LEU A 124 -11.21 5.82 5.44
N PRO A 125 -11.06 6.65 6.47
CA PRO A 125 -12.20 7.22 7.17
C PRO A 125 -13.18 7.90 6.20
N ALA A 126 -14.48 7.80 6.47
CA ALA A 126 -15.53 8.31 5.58
C ALA A 126 -15.37 9.79 5.17
N HIS A 127 -14.81 10.63 6.07
CA HIS A 127 -14.60 12.05 5.80
C HIS A 127 -13.44 12.33 4.82
N GLN A 128 -12.58 11.36 4.52
CA GLN A 128 -11.44 11.49 3.61
C GLN A 128 -11.69 10.85 2.24
N VAL A 129 -12.73 10.01 2.11
CA VAL A 129 -13.02 9.25 0.88
C VAL A 129 -13.19 10.17 -0.33
N GLN A 130 -14.00 11.23 -0.21
CA GLN A 130 -14.31 12.10 -1.35
C GLN A 130 -13.08 12.85 -1.88
N ASP A 131 -12.16 13.23 -1.00
CA ASP A 131 -10.92 13.92 -1.38
C ASP A 131 -9.87 12.97 -1.97
N ALA A 132 -10.00 11.66 -1.71
CA ALA A 132 -9.10 10.64 -2.24
C ALA A 132 -9.54 10.11 -3.62
N LEU A 133 -10.81 10.28 -3.99
CA LEU A 133 -11.33 9.88 -5.30
C LEU A 133 -10.98 10.84 -6.45
N ARG A 134 -10.31 11.96 -6.15
CA ARG A 134 -9.79 12.85 -7.19
C ARG A 134 -8.47 12.28 -7.70
N PRO A 135 -8.37 11.89 -8.98
CA PRO A 135 -7.11 11.43 -9.57
C PRO A 135 -6.03 12.49 -9.40
N GLU A 136 -4.79 12.05 -9.24
CA GLU A 136 -3.63 12.94 -9.26
C GLU A 136 -3.30 13.33 -10.71
N ASP A 137 -2.88 14.57 -10.94
CA ASP A 137 -2.27 14.96 -12.22
C ASP A 137 -0.87 14.31 -12.27
N ARG A 138 -0.69 13.27 -13.09
CA ARG A 138 0.54 12.48 -13.22
C ARG A 138 1.11 12.56 -14.64
#